data_AF-A0AAU3NYN7-F1
#
_entry.id   AF-A0AAU3NYN7-F1
#
_cell.length_a   1.000
_cell.length_b   1.000
_cell.length_c   1.000
_cell.angle_alpha   90.00
_cell.angle_beta   90.00
_cell.angle_gamma   90.00
#
_symmetry.space_group_name_H-M   'P 1'
#
loop_
_entity.id
_entity.type
_entity.pdbx_description
1 polymer ?
#
loop_
_entity_poly.entity_id
_entity_poly.type
_entity_poly.pdbx_seq_one_letter_code
_entity_poly.pdbx_strand_id
1 'polypeptide(L)' 'MDANEHSAVADLIPAQDDAARRLALLTLDEAHDLLRLLQLIASEGADELSQEADWFAREIAARIPSDN' A
#
# COMPACT_ATOMS: atom_id res chain seq x y z
N MET A 1 -15.46 -22.23 26.89
CA MET A 1 -15.67 -20.81 26.56
C MET A 1 -14.32 -20.17 26.69
N ASP A 2 -13.66 -19.88 25.57
CA ASP A 2 -12.68 -18.79 25.42
C ASP A 2 -12.65 -18.48 23.93
N ALA A 3 -13.28 -17.36 23.59
CA ALA A 3 -13.30 -16.79 22.25
C ALA A 3 -11.92 -16.19 22.00
N ASN A 4 -11.12 -16.84 21.16
CA ASN A 4 -9.86 -16.27 20.70
C ASN A 4 -10.12 -15.56 19.37
N GLU A 5 -10.21 -14.23 19.46
CA GLU A 5 -10.49 -13.24 18.43
C GLU A 5 -9.39 -13.18 17.35
N HIS A 6 -9.13 -14.28 16.66
CA HIS A 6 -8.17 -14.35 15.55
C HIS A 6 -8.75 -13.91 14.20
N SER A 7 -9.93 -13.30 14.19
CA SER A 7 -10.73 -13.07 12.97
C SER A 7 -11.03 -11.59 12.72
N ALA A 8 -10.04 -10.71 12.85
CA ALA A 8 -10.15 -9.33 12.34
C ALA A 8 -9.24 -9.08 11.13
N VAL A 9 -8.16 -9.85 10.97
CA VAL A 9 -7.24 -9.76 9.82
C VAL A 9 -7.74 -10.49 8.58
N ALA A 10 -8.72 -11.38 8.72
CA ALA A 10 -9.27 -12.16 7.60
C ALA A 10 -10.24 -11.35 6.71
N ASP A 11 -10.84 -10.28 7.24
CA ASP A 11 -11.82 -9.45 6.51
C ASP A 11 -11.17 -8.33 5.66
N LEU A 12 -9.84 -8.18 5.71
CA LEU A 12 -9.10 -7.24 4.86
C LEU A 12 -8.67 -7.86 3.52
N ILE A 13 -8.94 -9.15 3.28
CA ILE A 13 -8.68 -9.78 1.99
C ILE A 13 -10.01 -9.81 1.23
N PRO A 14 -10.20 -8.93 0.23
CA PRO A 14 -11.41 -8.93 -0.56
C PRO A 14 -11.61 -10.31 -1.15
N ALA A 15 -12.81 -10.88 -0.98
CA ALA A 15 -13.22 -12.09 -1.67
C ALA A 15 -12.88 -11.91 -3.15
N GLN A 16 -12.01 -12.78 -3.66
CA GLN A 16 -11.54 -12.75 -5.03
C GLN A 16 -12.68 -13.15 -5.96
N ASP A 17 -13.58 -12.21 -6.21
CA ASP A 17 -14.48 -12.25 -7.34
C ASP A 17 -13.62 -12.09 -8.61
N ASP A 18 -13.74 -12.99 -9.57
CA ASP A 18 -13.16 -12.85 -10.92
C ASP A 18 -13.64 -11.56 -11.64
N ALA A 19 -14.57 -10.81 -11.04
CA ALA A 19 -15.01 -9.47 -11.43
C ALA A 19 -14.15 -8.32 -10.88
N ALA A 20 -13.23 -8.56 -9.94
CA ALA A 20 -12.18 -7.62 -9.56
C ALA A 20 -11.12 -7.61 -10.65
N ARG A 21 -11.47 -6.99 -11.79
CA ARG A 21 -10.56 -6.60 -12.87
C ARG A 21 -9.24 -6.20 -12.23
N ARG A 22 -8.21 -7.06 -12.37
CA ARG A 22 -6.86 -6.81 -11.81
C ARG A 22 -6.54 -5.35 -12.08
N LEU A 23 -6.24 -4.58 -11.03
CA LEU A 23 -5.92 -3.16 -11.19
C LEU A 23 -4.91 -3.04 -12.32
N ALA A 24 -5.13 -2.07 -13.21
CA ALA A 24 -4.17 -1.78 -14.25
C ALA A 24 -2.80 -1.55 -13.59
N LEU A 25 -1.77 -2.20 -14.14
CA LEU A 25 -0.40 -1.97 -13.67
C LEU A 25 -0.07 -0.50 -13.89
N LEU A 26 0.53 0.13 -12.88
CA LEU A 26 1.07 1.47 -13.02
C LEU A 26 2.20 1.46 -14.05
N THR A 27 2.25 2.50 -14.86
CA THR A 27 3.44 2.86 -15.63
C THR A 27 4.58 3.27 -14.67
N LEU A 28 5.80 3.33 -15.18
CA LEU A 28 6.96 3.75 -14.38
C LEU A 28 6.78 5.18 -13.83
N ASP A 29 6.27 6.10 -14.66
CA ASP A 29 6.02 7.48 -14.26
C ASP A 29 4.93 7.56 -13.18
N GLU A 30 3.83 6.81 -13.34
CA GLU A 30 2.77 6.73 -12.33
C GLU A 30 3.27 6.12 -11.02
N ALA A 31 4.17 5.15 -11.07
CA ALA A 31 4.78 4.57 -9.89
C ALA A 31 5.68 5.60 -9.16
N HIS A 32 6.44 6.41 -9.92
CA HIS A 32 7.23 7.51 -9.35
C HIS A 32 6.36 8.60 -8.73
N ASP A 33 5.27 8.99 -9.39
CA ASP A 33 4.35 10.01 -8.86
C ASP A 33 3.62 9.51 -7.61
N LEU A 34 3.19 8.24 -7.59
CA LEU A 34 2.62 7.61 -6.40
C LEU A 34 3.64 7.56 -5.25
N LEU A 35 4.89 7.20 -5.53
CA LEU A 35 5.95 7.20 -4.53
C LEU A 35 6.14 8.60 -3.92
N ARG A 36 6.16 9.66 -4.74
CA ARG A 36 6.25 11.05 -4.24
C ARG A 36 5.07 11.43 -3.36
N LEU A 37 3.85 11.03 -3.73
CA LEU A 37 2.67 11.29 -2.93
C LEU A 37 2.74 10.61 -1.56
N LEU A 38 3.14 9.34 -1.51
CA LEU A 38 3.28 8.60 -0.26
C LEU A 38 4.36 9.21 0.65
N GLN A 39 5.48 9.63 0.07
CA GLN A 39 6.54 10.33 0.81
C GLN A 39 6.06 11.67 1.38
N LEU A 40 5.22 12.40 0.63
CA LEU A 40 4.63 13.64 1.11
C LEU A 40 3.73 13.37 2.33
N ILE A 41 2.81 12.40 2.22
CA ILE A 41 1.92 12.02 3.32
C ILE A 41 2.73 11.55 4.53
N ALA A 42 3.74 10.70 4.33
CA ALA A 42 4.63 10.24 5.40
C ALA A 42 5.38 11.38 6.11
N SER A 43 5.57 12.52 5.43
CA SER A 43 6.24 13.69 5.99
C SER A 43 5.32 14.65 6.74
N GLU A 44 4.00 14.51 6.60
CA GLU A 44 3.02 15.43 7.20
C GLU A 44 2.81 15.20 8.71
N GLY A 45 3.18 14.04 9.25
CA GLY A 45 3.01 13.78 10.68
C GLY A 45 3.57 12.45 11.19
N ALA A 46 3.18 12.10 12.42
CA ALA A 46 3.51 10.85 13.08
C ALA A 46 2.26 10.00 13.38
N ASP A 47 1.15 10.32 12.72
CA ASP A 47 -0.08 9.54 12.84
C ASP A 47 0.05 8.19 12.12
N GLU A 48 -0.94 7.33 12.33
CA GLU A 48 -0.96 5.98 11.77
C GLU A 48 -0.91 6.01 10.24
N LEU A 49 -1.60 6.98 9.61
CA LEU A 49 -1.60 7.16 8.17
C LEU A 49 -0.21 7.51 7.62
N SER A 50 0.54 8.38 8.30
CA SER A 50 1.92 8.73 7.91
C SER A 50 2.85 7.52 8.01
N GLN A 51 2.68 6.67 9.03
CA GLN A 51 3.48 5.46 9.22
C GLN A 51 3.18 4.40 8.15
N GLU A 52 1.90 4.20 7.82
CA GLU A 52 1.50 3.32 6.72
C GLU A 52 2.05 3.84 5.38
N ALA A 53 1.96 5.15 5.14
CA ALA A 53 2.49 5.77 3.95
C ALA A 53 4.02 5.59 3.81
N ASP A 54 4.79 5.71 4.90
CA ASP A 54 6.23 5.43 4.90
C ASP A 54 6.52 3.97 4.55
N TRP A 55 5.75 3.04 5.13
CA TRP A 55 5.89 1.61 4.82
C TRP A 55 5.65 1.33 3.33
N PHE A 56 4.55 1.85 2.77
CA PHE A 56 4.25 1.70 1.35
C PHE A 56 5.29 2.38 0.46
N ALA A 57 5.77 3.57 0.82
CA ALA A 57 6.80 4.28 0.07
C ALA A 57 8.08 3.45 -0.04
N ARG A 58 8.53 2.80 1.05
CA ARG A 58 9.71 1.91 1.04
C ARG A 58 9.50 0.70 0.15
N GLU A 59 8.34 0.05 0.29
CA GLU A 59 7.98 -1.12 -0.49
C GLU A 59 7.91 -0.82 -2.00
N ILE A 60 7.35 0.32 -2.37
CA ILE A 60 7.28 0.75 -3.77
C ILE A 60 8.66 1.17 -4.28
N ALA A 61 9.43 1.95 -3.52
CA ALA A 61 10.78 2.36 -3.91
C ALA A 61 11.72 1.17 -4.17
N ALA A 62 11.57 0.07 -3.43
CA ALA A 62 12.34 -1.16 -3.66
C ALA A 62 12.00 -1.87 -4.99
N ARG A 63 10.83 -1.58 -5.58
CA ARG A 63 10.32 -2.20 -6.81
C ARG A 63 10.43 -1.29 -8.04
N ILE A 64 10.65 0.00 -7.84
CA ILE A 64 10.81 0.98 -8.93
C ILE A 64 12.27 1.00 -9.41
N PRO A 65 12.54 0.78 -10.70
CA PRO A 65 13.86 1.00 -11.28
C PRO A 65 14.29 2.46 -11.12
N SER A 66 15.52 2.70 -10.67
CA SER A 66 16.11 4.04 -10.73
C SER A 66 16.36 4.43 -12.20
N ASP A 67 15.97 5.65 -12.57
CA ASP A 67 16.33 6.20 -13.88
C ASP A 67 17.86 6.19 -14.04
N ASN A 68 18.32 5.71 -15.19
CA ASN A 68 19.74 5.47 -15.51
C ASN A 68 20.33 6.61 -16.34
#